data_AF-A0A1V4HY50-F1
#
_entry.id   AF-A0A1V4HY50-F1
#
_cell.length_a   1.000
_cell.length_b   1.000
_cell.length_c   1.000
_cell.angle_alpha   90.00
_cell.angle_beta   90.00
_cell.angle_gamma   90.00
#
_symmetry.space_group_name_H-M   'P 1'
#
loop_
_entity.id
_entity.type
_entity.pdbx_description
1 polymer ?
#
loop_
_entity_poly.entity_id
_entity_poly.type
_entity_poly.pdbx_seq_one_letter_code
_entity_poly.pdbx_strand_id
1 'polypeptide(L)' 'MAEPETNSQFQGARSGQVREALDWLEGLVVDGLKHGFFDYSIACEVANGGKRQLVIRAGKSHKFTIPENEVPR' A
#
# COMPACT_ATOMS: atom_id res chain seq x y z
N MET A 1 2.70 -28.60 20.26
CA MET A 1 2.98 -27.16 20.45
C MET A 1 2.90 -26.56 19.06
N ALA A 2 1.87 -25.79 18.74
CA ALA A 2 1.65 -25.28 17.39
C ALA A 2 2.35 -23.93 17.23
N GLU A 3 3.32 -23.87 16.33
CA GLU A 3 3.98 -22.65 15.89
C GLU A 3 3.01 -21.87 14.99
N PRO A 4 2.82 -20.55 15.16
CA PRO A 4 2.00 -19.80 14.23
C PRO A 4 2.80 -19.61 12.93
N GLU A 5 2.28 -20.26 11.91
CA GLU A 5 2.53 -20.09 10.50
C GLU A 5 2.36 -18.60 10.14
N THR A 6 3.49 -17.85 10.20
CA THR A 6 3.62 -16.56 9.53
C THR A 6 3.53 -16.83 8.04
N ASN A 7 2.28 -16.79 7.58
CA ASN A 7 1.87 -16.93 6.21
C ASN A 7 2.54 -15.82 5.40
N SER A 8 3.66 -16.16 4.76
CA SER A 8 4.45 -15.28 3.89
C SER A 8 3.69 -15.06 2.57
N GLN A 9 2.49 -14.46 2.66
CA GLN A 9 1.58 -14.16 1.54
C GLN A 9 2.05 -13.01 0.64
N PHE A 10 3.18 -12.36 0.95
CA PHE A 10 3.68 -11.22 0.19
C PHE A 10 4.62 -11.59 -0.97
N GLN A 11 4.71 -12.86 -1.38
CA GLN A 11 5.70 -13.31 -2.39
C GLN A 11 5.25 -13.17 -3.87
N GLY A 12 4.13 -12.48 -4.15
CA GLY A 12 3.56 -12.38 -5.50
C GLY A 12 3.90 -11.14 -6.34
N ALA A 13 4.53 -10.09 -5.81
CA ALA A 13 4.69 -8.82 -6.54
C ALA A 13 6.16 -8.56 -6.96
N ARG A 14 6.61 -9.22 -8.03
CA ARG A 14 7.97 -9.00 -8.58
C ARG A 14 8.09 -7.89 -9.63
N SER A 15 7.04 -7.09 -9.86
CA SER A 15 7.11 -5.81 -10.59
C SER A 15 5.77 -5.07 -10.50
N GLY A 16 5.42 -4.49 -9.35
CA GLY A 16 4.05 -4.02 -9.16
C GLY A 16 3.83 -2.73 -8.41
N GLN A 17 2.84 -1.98 -8.89
CA GLN A 17 2.42 -0.69 -8.35
C GLN A 17 2.02 -0.80 -6.86
N VAL A 18 1.69 -2.01 -6.40
CA VAL A 18 1.45 -2.36 -4.99
C VAL A 18 2.72 -2.24 -4.15
N ARG A 19 3.84 -2.78 -4.61
CA ARG A 19 5.09 -2.75 -3.85
C ARG A 19 5.63 -1.33 -3.77
N GLU A 20 5.59 -0.59 -4.87
CA GLU A 20 5.94 0.83 -4.86
C GLU A 20 5.07 1.63 -3.91
N ALA A 21 3.76 1.37 -3.86
CA ALA A 21 2.87 2.03 -2.91
C ALA A 21 3.21 1.68 -1.45
N LEU A 22 3.58 0.43 -1.15
CA LEU A 22 3.98 -0.02 0.19
C LEU A 22 5.31 0.57 0.64
N ASP A 23 6.34 0.52 -0.21
CA ASP A 23 7.65 1.14 0.04
C ASP A 23 7.47 2.66 0.31
N TRP A 24 6.60 3.31 -0.47
CA TRP A 24 6.32 4.73 -0.27
C TRP A 24 5.59 5.01 1.05
N LEU A 25 4.65 4.14 1.43
CA LEU A 25 3.90 4.26 2.67
C LEU A 25 4.77 4.02 3.91
N GLU A 26 5.68 3.06 3.86
CA GLU A 26 6.66 2.82 4.91
C GLU A 26 7.53 4.05 5.14
N GLY A 27 8.06 4.65 4.06
CA GLY A 27 8.85 5.87 4.13
C GLY A 27 8.11 7.03 4.78
N LEU A 28 6.83 7.23 4.42
CA LEU A 28 5.98 8.23 5.04
C LEU A 28 5.80 7.98 6.54
N VAL A 29 5.47 6.76 6.95
CA VAL A 29 5.26 6.42 8.36
C VAL A 29 6.53 6.67 9.18
N VAL A 30 7.69 6.25 8.68
CA VAL A 30 8.98 6.48 9.36
C VAL A 30 9.30 7.97 9.46
N ASP A 31 9.03 8.75 8.42
CA ASP A 31 9.25 10.20 8.41
C ASP A 31 8.32 10.90 9.41
N GLY A 32 7.02 10.59 9.36
CA GLY A 32 6.04 11.10 10.31
C GLY A 32 6.40 10.79 11.78
N LEU A 33 6.86 9.57 12.06
CA LEU A 33 7.31 9.17 13.39
C LEU A 33 8.52 9.98 13.88
N LYS A 34 9.44 10.38 12.99
CA LYS A 34 10.58 11.25 13.34
C LYS A 34 10.13 12.67 13.68
N HIS A 35 9.05 13.15 13.06
CA HIS A 35 8.54 14.52 13.22
C HIS A 35 7.53 14.68 14.37
N GLY A 36 6.95 13.59 14.87
CA GLY A 36 6.20 13.51 16.12
C GLY A 36 4.68 13.54 15.98
N PHE A 37 4.12 14.25 14.99
CA PHE A 37 2.69 14.19 14.65
C PHE A 37 2.51 14.15 13.12
N PHE A 38 1.72 13.20 12.65
CA PHE A 38 1.40 13.05 11.23
C PHE A 38 -0.03 12.52 11.07
N ASP A 39 -0.72 13.01 10.04
CA ASP A 39 -2.01 12.49 9.60
C ASP A 39 -1.87 12.04 8.14
N TYR A 40 -2.15 10.76 7.90
CA TYR A 40 -2.15 10.17 6.56
C TYR A 40 -3.52 9.58 6.26
N SER A 41 -4.10 9.98 5.13
CA SER A 41 -5.37 9.43 4.65
C SER A 41 -5.13 8.54 3.44
N ILE A 42 -5.55 7.29 3.54
CA ILE A 42 -5.45 6.31 2.45
C ILE A 42 -6.88 6.02 1.97
N ALA A 43 -7.13 6.23 0.68
CA ALA A 43 -8.39 5.89 0.04
C ALA A 43 -8.12 4.88 -1.08
N CYS A 44 -8.86 3.78 -1.09
CA CYS A 44 -8.83 2.83 -2.19
C CYS A 44 -10.21 2.79 -2.84
N GLU A 45 -10.30 3.15 -4.11
CA GLU A 45 -11.53 3.06 -4.88
C GLU A 45 -11.39 2.00 -5.96
N VAL A 46 -12.37 1.10 -6.07
CA VAL A 46 -12.43 0.15 -7.18
C VAL A 46 -13.16 0.84 -8.33
N ALA A 47 -12.42 1.26 -9.36
CA ALA A 47 -12.98 1.87 -10.54
C ALA A 47 -13.65 0.81 -11.44
N ASN A 48 -14.61 1.23 -12.26
CA ASN A 48 -15.25 0.37 -13.25
C ASN A 48 -14.20 -0.29 -14.17
N GLY A 49 -14.17 -1.62 -14.18
CA GLY A 49 -13.18 -2.42 -14.92
C GLY A 49 -12.07 -3.06 -14.08
N GLY A 50 -12.28 -3.23 -12.76
CA GLY A 50 -11.39 -4.04 -11.90
C GLY A 50 -10.12 -3.33 -11.44
N LYS A 51 -9.87 -2.11 -11.93
CA LYS A 51 -8.71 -1.30 -11.54
C LYS A 51 -8.97 -0.65 -10.19
N ARG A 52 -8.04 -0.82 -9.25
CA ARG A 52 -8.09 -0.16 -7.94
C ARG A 52 -7.27 1.12 -7.99
N GLN A 53 -7.85 2.24 -7.60
CA GLN A 53 -7.14 3.50 -7.45
C GLN A 53 -6.83 3.69 -5.97
N LEU A 54 -5.56 3.55 -5.62
CA LEU A 54 -5.05 3.84 -4.28
C LEU A 54 -4.57 5.29 -4.25
N VAL A 55 -5.11 6.08 -3.35
CA VAL A 55 -4.73 7.47 -3.12
C VAL A 55 -4.19 7.60 -1.71
N ILE A 56 -2.94 8.00 -1.57
CA ILE A 56 -2.29 8.28 -0.29
C ILE A 56 -2.15 9.78 -0.15
N ARG A 57 -2.69 10.35 0.92
CA ARG A 57 -2.61 11.78 1.25
C ARG A 57 -1.73 11.94 2.47
N ALA A 58 -0.57 12.57 2.28
CA ALA A 58 0.43 12.81 3.32
C ALA A 58 1.08 14.19 3.11
N GLY A 59 0.30 15.26 3.30
CA GLY A 59 0.67 16.62 2.90
C GLY A 59 0.59 16.88 1.38
N LYS A 60 1.06 15.93 0.56
CA LYS A 60 0.79 15.84 -0.89
C LYS A 60 -0.04 14.60 -1.21
N SER A 61 -0.87 14.68 -2.25
CA SER A 61 -1.69 13.57 -2.71
C SER A 61 -0.95 12.77 -3.77
N HIS A 62 -0.72 11.49 -3.50
CA HIS A 62 -0.08 10.54 -4.41
C HIS A 62 -1.10 9.51 -4.85
N LYS A 63 -1.26 9.36 -6.16
CA LYS A 63 -2.22 8.44 -6.76
C LYS A 63 -1.49 7.29 -7.43
N PHE A 64 -1.78 6.08 -6.98
CA PHE A 64 -1.35 4.83 -7.57
C PHE A 64 -2.57 4.18 -8.22
N THR A 65 -2.45 3.84 -9.49
CA THR A 65 -3.42 2.95 -10.12
C THR A 65 -2.88 1.54 -9.92
N ILE A 66 -3.68 0.59 -9.48
CA ILE A 66 -3.29 -0.79 -9.25
C ILE A 66 -4.22 -1.64 -10.12
N PRO A 67 -3.72 -2.33 -11.16
CA PRO A 67 -4.53 -3.21 -11.98
C PRO A 67 -4.99 -4.43 -11.17
N GLU A 68 -6.14 -5.01 -11.53
CA GLU A 68 -6.76 -6.13 -10.80
C GLU A 68 -5.82 -7.32 -10.62
N ASN A 69 -4.97 -7.58 -11.62
CA ASN A 69 -3.99 -8.66 -11.68
C ASN A 69 -2.94 -8.61 -10.56
N GLU A 70 -2.71 -7.44 -9.96
CA GLU A 70 -1.64 -7.26 -8.98
C GLU A 70 -2.14 -7.31 -7.54
N VAL A 71 -3.44 -7.42 -7.33
CA VAL A 71 -4.02 -7.43 -5.99
C VAL A 71 -4.10 -8.87 -5.52
N PRO A 72 -3.32 -9.27 -4.50
CA PRO A 72 -3.40 -10.62 -3.96
C PRO A 72 -4.83 -10.88 -3.45
N ARG A 73 -5.38 -12.04 -3.85
CA ARG A 73 -6.68 -12.55 -3.38
C ARG A 73 -6.57 -13.14 -1.98
#